data_AF-A0A0B1T180-F1
#
_entry.id   AF-A0A0B1T180-F1
#
_cell.length_a   1.000
_cell.length_b   1.000
_cell.length_c   1.000
_cell.angle_alpha   90.00
_cell.angle_beta   90.00
_cell.angle_gamma   90.00
#
_symmetry.space_group_name_H-M   'P 1'
#
loop_
_entity.id
_entity.type
_entity.pdbx_description
1 polymer ?
#
loop_
_entity_poly.entity_id
_entity_poly.type
_entity_poly.pdbx_seq_one_letter_code
_entity_poly.pdbx_strand_id
1 'polypeptide(L)'
;MDLFQFSALTVAWPRTARGMADLLPVEVPEDFTRNRNRDHKGQLRPIPGDLQFTYGTAGFRQNAELLPFVVFRMGYLAGLRARELNQTIGVMITASHNPASDNGVKIVDPKGEMLAPEWEKFASELVNTSDDQLPTAVRALEVQVVTKRPAPNALVVCAMDSRESGPHLMNAAKAGAALMGVPFESHGLLTTPQLHYVVRCKNDPSFGEPREIGYYVRLTDAFKELLKVCQLV
;
A
#
# COMPACT_ATOMS: atom_id res chain seq x y z
N MET A 1 24.50 33.56 0.99
CA MET A 1 23.29 32.90 0.45
C MET A 1 23.63 31.44 0.35
N ASP A 2 23.39 30.71 1.44
CA ASP A 2 23.66 29.28 1.57
C ASP A 2 22.54 28.48 0.91
N LEU A 3 22.91 27.60 -0.02
CA LEU A 3 22.03 26.59 -0.59
C LEU A 3 22.45 25.23 -0.05
N PHE A 4 21.60 24.67 0.80
CA PHE A 4 21.70 23.35 1.39
C PHE A 4 21.78 22.26 0.30
N GLN A 5 22.90 21.54 0.24
CA GLN A 5 22.98 20.24 -0.41
C GLN A 5 22.39 19.18 0.53
N PHE A 6 21.25 18.60 0.16
CA PHE A 6 20.76 17.37 0.78
C PHE A 6 21.51 16.17 0.18
N SER A 7 22.44 15.60 0.95
CA SER A 7 23.03 14.30 0.64
C SER A 7 21.98 13.20 0.89
N ALA A 8 21.57 12.50 -0.16
CA ALA A 8 20.79 11.28 -0.03
C ALA A 8 21.67 10.19 0.61
N LEU A 9 21.51 9.95 1.91
CA LEU A 9 22.01 8.75 2.56
C LEU A 9 21.11 7.57 2.17
N THR A 10 21.45 6.90 1.08
CA THR A 10 20.95 5.56 0.77
C THR A 10 21.52 4.59 1.79
N VAL A 11 20.70 4.19 2.76
CA VAL A 11 21.02 3.04 3.62
C VAL A 11 21.01 1.79 2.74
N ALA A 12 22.19 1.33 2.36
CA ALA A 12 22.36 0.09 1.60
C ALA A 12 22.09 -1.11 2.51
N TRP A 13 21.03 -1.87 2.22
CA TRP A 13 20.77 -3.15 2.89
C TRP A 13 21.65 -4.24 2.25
N PRO A 14 22.31 -5.14 3.03
CA PRO A 14 23.20 -6.14 2.46
C PRO A 14 22.45 -7.13 1.57
N ARG A 15 22.89 -7.27 0.32
CA ARG A 15 22.46 -8.33 -0.59
C ARG A 15 23.18 -9.64 -0.24
N THR A 16 22.67 -10.36 0.74
CA THR A 16 23.05 -11.76 0.98
C THR A 16 21.80 -12.61 0.98
N ALA A 17 21.75 -13.62 0.09
CA ALA A 17 20.74 -14.65 0.09
C ALA A 17 20.78 -15.39 1.44
N ARG A 18 19.83 -15.09 2.34
CA ARG A 18 19.65 -15.80 3.61
C ARG A 18 18.55 -16.84 3.46
N GLY A 19 18.84 -18.07 3.87
CA GLY A 19 17.84 -19.12 4.06
C GLY A 19 16.92 -18.80 5.24
N MET A 20 15.69 -19.30 5.20
CA MET A 20 14.58 -19.03 6.14
C MET A 20 14.80 -19.50 7.60
N ALA A 21 16.01 -19.91 7.99
CA ALA A 21 16.32 -20.26 9.38
C ALA A 21 16.71 -19.03 10.24
N ASP A 22 16.95 -17.87 9.62
CA ASP A 22 17.28 -16.60 10.30
C ASP A 22 16.16 -15.54 10.14
N LEU A 23 14.89 -15.98 10.18
CA LEU A 23 13.74 -15.06 10.12
C LEU A 23 13.68 -14.26 11.43
N LEU A 24 14.38 -13.12 11.43
CA LEU A 24 14.36 -12.08 12.45
C LEU A 24 12.92 -11.84 12.96
N PRO A 25 12.73 -11.44 14.23
CA PRO A 25 11.41 -11.02 14.70
C PRO A 25 10.83 -10.02 13.70
N VAL A 26 9.52 -10.08 13.46
CA VAL A 26 8.82 -9.01 12.76
C VAL A 26 8.99 -7.77 13.63
N GLU A 27 10.01 -6.98 13.36
CA GLU A 27 10.29 -5.74 14.07
C GLU A 27 9.28 -4.72 13.58
N VAL A 28 8.12 -4.73 14.22
CA VAL A 28 7.10 -3.71 14.01
C VAL A 28 7.59 -2.43 14.70
N PRO A 29 7.75 -1.32 13.97
CA PRO A 29 8.05 -0.04 14.60
C PRO A 29 6.99 0.28 15.66
N GLU A 30 7.40 0.70 16.86
CA GLU A 30 6.47 0.90 17.99
C GLU A 30 5.27 1.76 17.59
N ASP A 31 5.50 2.83 16.82
CA ASP A 31 4.50 3.79 16.38
C ASP A 31 3.38 3.18 15.50
N PHE A 32 3.55 1.95 15.01
CA PHE A 32 2.58 1.21 14.20
C PHE A 32 2.06 -0.07 14.86
N THR A 33 2.14 -0.14 16.20
CA THR A 33 1.47 -1.15 17.02
C THR A 33 0.12 -0.63 17.52
N ARG A 34 -0.81 -1.50 17.91
CA ARG A 34 -2.10 -1.06 18.50
C ARG A 34 -1.88 -0.25 19.78
N ASN A 35 -0.97 -0.69 20.64
CA ASN A 35 -0.73 -0.05 21.94
C ASN A 35 0.01 1.28 21.84
N ARG A 36 0.83 1.48 20.80
CA ARG A 36 1.70 2.65 20.64
C ARG A 36 1.43 3.43 19.36
N ASN A 37 0.28 3.21 18.73
CA ASN A 37 -0.15 3.89 17.51
C ASN A 37 -0.05 5.42 17.66
N ARG A 38 0.74 6.07 16.78
CA ARG A 38 0.85 7.53 16.71
C ARG A 38 0.21 8.10 15.47
N ASP A 39 -0.67 9.07 15.64
CA ASP A 39 -1.32 9.75 14.53
C ASP A 39 -0.37 10.65 13.72
N HIS A 40 -0.90 11.24 12.64
CA HIS A 40 -0.17 12.13 11.75
C HIS A 40 0.32 13.44 12.39
N LYS A 41 -0.10 13.73 13.64
CA LYS A 41 0.37 14.86 14.46
C LYS A 41 1.37 14.41 15.53
N GLY A 42 1.76 13.13 15.52
CA GLY A 42 2.68 12.52 16.48
C GLY A 42 2.05 12.21 17.85
N GLN A 43 0.73 12.38 18.00
CA GLN A 43 0.05 12.13 19.26
C GLN A 43 -0.18 10.64 19.45
N LEU A 44 0.00 10.17 20.69
CA LEU A 44 -0.25 8.79 21.04
C LEU A 44 -1.77 8.52 21.07
N ARG A 45 -2.21 7.58 20.25
CA ARG A 45 -3.62 7.18 20.07
C ARG A 45 -3.73 5.66 20.19
N PRO A 46 -3.63 5.09 21.41
CA PRO A 46 -3.71 3.64 21.60
C PRO A 46 -5.06 3.11 21.13
N ILE A 47 -5.05 1.95 20.50
CA ILE A 47 -6.23 1.30 19.96
C ILE A 47 -6.76 0.30 21.01
N PRO A 48 -8.00 0.49 21.52
CA PRO A 48 -8.60 -0.45 22.47
C PRO A 48 -8.59 -1.89 21.93
N GLY A 49 -8.33 -2.87 22.78
CA GLY A 49 -8.21 -4.28 22.36
C GLY A 49 -9.51 -4.86 21.79
N ASP A 50 -10.65 -4.34 22.23
CA ASP A 50 -11.99 -4.69 21.79
C ASP A 50 -12.43 -3.95 20.52
N LEU A 51 -11.74 -2.87 20.11
CA LEU A 51 -12.05 -2.15 18.88
C LEU A 51 -11.66 -2.99 17.66
N GLN A 52 -12.67 -3.40 16.91
CA GLN A 52 -12.53 -4.19 15.68
C GLN A 52 -12.63 -3.30 14.44
N PHE A 53 -11.91 -3.67 13.39
CA PHE A 53 -11.90 -3.03 12.08
C PHE A 53 -12.40 -4.00 11.03
N THR A 54 -13.29 -3.56 10.14
CA THR A 54 -13.83 -4.39 9.08
C THR A 54 -13.30 -3.94 7.72
N TYR A 55 -12.79 -4.88 6.92
CA TYR A 55 -12.46 -4.61 5.53
C TYR A 55 -13.77 -4.59 4.73
N GLY A 56 -14.15 -3.44 4.19
CA GLY A 56 -15.32 -3.31 3.32
C GLY A 56 -14.95 -3.34 1.84
N THR A 57 -15.95 -3.17 0.98
CA THR A 57 -15.78 -3.07 -0.49
C THR A 57 -14.80 -1.99 -0.95
N ALA A 58 -14.50 -1.02 -0.08
CA ALA A 58 -13.56 0.06 -0.34
C ALA A 58 -12.35 0.06 0.60
N GLY A 59 -12.04 -1.09 1.21
CA GLY A 59 -10.97 -1.27 2.19
C GLY A 59 -11.33 -0.81 3.60
N PHE A 60 -10.33 -0.50 4.40
CA PHE A 60 -10.52 0.07 5.73
C PHE A 60 -10.74 1.57 5.64
N ARG A 61 -11.74 2.08 6.35
CA ARG A 61 -12.01 3.51 6.50
C ARG A 61 -12.37 3.83 7.95
N GLN A 62 -11.74 4.85 8.49
CA GLN A 62 -11.95 5.30 9.86
C GLN A 62 -11.38 6.72 10.02
N ASN A 63 -11.62 7.34 11.18
CA ASN A 63 -10.86 8.49 11.63
C ASN A 63 -9.35 8.24 11.45
N ALA A 64 -8.66 9.21 10.85
CA ALA A 64 -7.25 9.10 10.47
C ALA A 64 -6.31 8.88 11.66
N GLU A 65 -6.70 9.28 12.88
CA GLU A 65 -5.91 9.07 14.10
C GLU A 65 -5.75 7.58 14.44
N LEU A 66 -6.67 6.71 13.99
CA LEU A 66 -6.70 5.29 14.29
C LEU A 66 -6.08 4.41 13.20
N LEU A 67 -5.71 4.99 12.06
CA LEU A 67 -5.26 4.25 10.88
C LEU A 67 -3.76 3.93 10.76
N PRO A 68 -2.79 4.56 11.44
CA PRO A 68 -1.36 4.29 11.20
C PRO A 68 -1.00 2.80 11.31
N PHE A 69 -1.41 2.12 12.40
CA PHE A 69 -1.16 0.68 12.56
C PHE A 69 -1.91 -0.17 11.51
N VAL A 70 -3.13 0.23 11.12
CA VAL A 70 -3.92 -0.44 10.07
C VAL A 70 -3.17 -0.39 8.74
N VAL A 71 -2.72 0.81 8.36
CA VAL A 71 -2.04 1.05 7.08
C VAL A 71 -0.68 0.37 7.05
N PHE A 72 0.03 0.31 8.18
CA PHE A 72 1.24 -0.50 8.30
C PHE A 72 0.99 -1.98 8.00
N ARG A 73 0.00 -2.59 8.66
CA ARG A 73 -0.35 -4.00 8.44
C ARG A 73 -0.85 -4.26 7.01
N MET A 74 -1.54 -3.29 6.42
CA MET A 74 -1.95 -3.34 5.02
C MET A 74 -0.77 -3.21 4.04
N GLY A 75 0.24 -2.41 4.37
CA GLY A 75 1.50 -2.35 3.61
C GLY A 75 2.24 -3.69 3.61
N TYR A 76 2.28 -4.36 4.77
CA TYR A 76 2.80 -5.74 4.87
C TYR A 76 2.01 -6.70 3.97
N LEU A 77 0.67 -6.68 4.05
CA LEU A 77 -0.19 -7.55 3.23
C LEU A 77 -0.01 -7.29 1.73
N ALA A 78 0.15 -6.04 1.32
CA ALA A 78 0.43 -5.68 -0.07
C ALA A 78 1.79 -6.21 -0.54
N GLY A 79 2.83 -6.12 0.30
CA GLY A 79 4.14 -6.72 0.02
C GLY A 79 4.06 -8.25 -0.10
N LEU A 80 3.27 -8.89 0.75
CA LEU A 80 3.04 -10.33 0.72
C LEU A 80 2.35 -10.75 -0.59
N ARG A 81 1.30 -10.02 -0.97
CA ARG A 81 0.56 -10.22 -2.22
C ARG A 81 1.45 -10.03 -3.44
N ALA A 82 2.29 -8.99 -3.43
CA ALA A 82 3.22 -8.71 -4.52
C ALA A 82 4.22 -9.85 -4.71
N ARG A 83 4.71 -10.46 -3.61
CA ARG A 83 5.61 -11.61 -3.68
C ARG A 83 4.92 -12.89 -4.12
N GLU A 84 3.71 -13.14 -3.65
CA GLU A 84 2.95 -14.34 -4.02
C GLU A 84 2.64 -14.36 -5.51
N LEU A 85 2.17 -13.22 -6.06
CA LEU A 85 1.90 -13.10 -7.48
C LEU A 85 3.14 -12.82 -8.32
N ASN A 86 4.25 -12.40 -7.70
CA ASN A 86 5.40 -11.82 -8.40
C ASN A 86 4.97 -10.71 -9.38
N GLN A 87 4.19 -9.76 -8.88
CA GLN A 87 3.57 -8.68 -9.65
C GLN A 87 3.52 -7.37 -8.85
N THR A 88 3.21 -6.28 -9.54
CA THR A 88 2.97 -4.98 -8.90
C THR A 88 1.60 -4.94 -8.24
N ILE A 89 1.55 -4.48 -6.99
CA ILE A 89 0.34 -4.29 -6.19
C ILE A 89 0.20 -2.83 -5.79
N GLY A 90 -1.01 -2.29 -5.85
CA GLY A 90 -1.30 -0.92 -5.47
C GLY A 90 -1.81 -0.78 -4.03
N VAL A 91 -1.45 0.32 -3.37
CA VAL A 91 -2.03 0.77 -2.10
C VAL A 91 -2.55 2.19 -2.28
N MET A 92 -3.88 2.36 -2.21
CA MET A 92 -4.50 3.69 -2.28
C MET A 92 -4.84 4.17 -0.87
N ILE A 93 -4.36 5.36 -0.50
CA ILE A 93 -4.72 6.04 0.75
C ILE A 93 -5.78 7.10 0.45
N THR A 94 -7.02 6.82 0.83
CA THR A 94 -8.15 7.73 0.62
C THR A 94 -9.38 7.25 1.40
N ALA A 95 -10.22 8.18 1.83
CA ALA A 95 -11.60 7.89 2.22
C ALA A 95 -12.65 8.44 1.25
N SER A 96 -12.25 8.85 0.04
CA SER A 96 -13.16 9.32 -1.02
C SER A 96 -14.09 10.43 -0.48
N HIS A 97 -15.40 10.19 -0.39
CA HIS A 97 -16.41 11.17 0.03
C HIS A 97 -16.56 11.35 1.55
N ASN A 98 -15.85 10.57 2.38
CA ASN A 98 -15.92 10.68 3.84
C ASN A 98 -15.43 12.07 4.34
N PRO A 99 -15.80 12.48 5.57
CA PRO A 99 -15.29 13.71 6.21
C PRO A 99 -13.77 13.82 6.18
N ALA A 100 -13.21 15.04 6.14
CA ALA A 100 -11.76 15.27 6.02
C ALA A 100 -10.92 14.67 7.16
N SER A 101 -11.51 14.50 8.34
CA SER A 101 -10.90 13.84 9.51
C SER A 101 -10.67 12.34 9.31
N ASP A 102 -11.41 11.72 8.39
CA ASP A 102 -11.27 10.31 8.06
C ASP A 102 -10.13 10.10 7.06
N ASN A 103 -9.63 8.88 6.99
CA ASN A 103 -8.89 8.41 5.83
C ASN A 103 -9.20 6.91 5.61
N GLY A 104 -8.46 6.27 4.74
CA GLY A 104 -8.63 4.86 4.49
C GLY A 104 -7.50 4.27 3.68
N VAL A 105 -7.51 2.96 3.57
CA VAL A 105 -6.56 2.22 2.76
C VAL A 105 -7.26 1.07 2.05
N LYS A 106 -6.93 0.88 0.78
CA LYS A 106 -7.34 -0.29 -0.01
C LYS A 106 -6.20 -0.78 -0.89
N ILE A 107 -6.20 -2.09 -1.13
CA ILE A 107 -5.27 -2.74 -2.05
C ILE A 107 -5.89 -2.86 -3.44
N VAL A 108 -5.04 -2.70 -4.46
CA VAL A 108 -5.35 -2.85 -5.88
C VAL A 108 -4.52 -4.02 -6.41
N ASP A 109 -5.19 -5.04 -6.96
CA ASP A 109 -4.58 -6.22 -7.54
C ASP A 109 -4.07 -5.94 -8.99
N PRO A 110 -3.30 -6.87 -9.60
CA PRO A 110 -2.42 -6.55 -10.73
C PRO A 110 -3.08 -6.01 -12.01
N LYS A 111 -4.34 -6.34 -12.28
CA LYS A 111 -5.10 -5.84 -13.45
C LYS A 111 -5.82 -4.52 -13.14
N GLY A 112 -5.52 -3.89 -12.00
CA GLY A 112 -6.20 -2.67 -11.54
C GLY A 112 -7.57 -2.96 -10.93
N GLU A 113 -7.85 -4.20 -10.55
CA GLU A 113 -9.05 -4.62 -9.82
C GLU A 113 -8.87 -4.41 -8.30
N MET A 114 -9.97 -4.53 -7.57
CA MET A 114 -9.93 -4.53 -6.11
C MET A 114 -9.24 -5.81 -5.61
N LEU A 115 -8.70 -5.77 -4.39
CA LEU A 115 -8.17 -6.95 -3.72
C LEU A 115 -9.11 -8.16 -3.83
N ALA A 116 -8.56 -9.33 -4.16
CA ALA A 116 -9.32 -10.57 -4.21
C ALA A 116 -10.10 -10.84 -2.91
N PRO A 117 -11.39 -11.25 -2.97
CA PRO A 117 -12.22 -11.46 -1.78
C PRO A 117 -11.60 -12.39 -0.73
N GLU A 118 -10.86 -13.42 -1.15
CA GLU A 118 -10.21 -14.36 -0.24
C GLU A 118 -9.13 -13.67 0.62
N TRP A 119 -8.54 -12.59 0.10
CA TRP A 119 -7.52 -11.79 0.79
C TRP A 119 -8.11 -10.72 1.72
N GLU A 120 -9.37 -10.33 1.55
CA GLU A 120 -10.06 -9.41 2.48
C GLU A 120 -10.17 -10.01 3.89
N LYS A 121 -10.32 -11.35 3.96
CA LYS A 121 -10.27 -12.09 5.22
C LYS A 121 -8.91 -11.97 5.89
N PHE A 122 -7.81 -12.18 5.15
CA PHE A 122 -6.46 -12.01 5.67
C PHE A 122 -6.20 -10.56 6.12
N ALA A 123 -6.70 -9.57 5.39
CA ALA A 123 -6.63 -8.17 5.82
C ALA A 123 -7.32 -7.94 7.16
N SER A 124 -8.54 -8.46 7.30
CA SER A 124 -9.34 -8.33 8.54
C SER A 124 -8.69 -9.06 9.72
N GLU A 125 -8.22 -10.29 9.51
CA GLU A 125 -7.53 -11.07 10.55
C GLU A 125 -6.24 -10.38 11.00
N LEU A 126 -5.41 -9.96 10.04
CA LEU A 126 -4.13 -9.32 10.32
C LEU A 126 -4.32 -8.00 11.08
N VAL A 127 -5.27 -7.14 10.69
CA VAL A 127 -5.52 -5.86 11.35
C VAL A 127 -6.11 -6.02 12.75
N ASN A 128 -6.94 -7.04 12.97
CA ASN A 128 -7.55 -7.26 14.28
C ASN A 128 -6.71 -8.12 15.24
N THR A 129 -5.62 -8.73 14.76
CA THR A 129 -4.68 -9.47 15.61
C THR A 129 -4.05 -8.54 16.66
N SER A 130 -3.91 -9.01 17.90
CA SER A 130 -3.25 -8.24 18.95
C SER A 130 -1.74 -8.10 18.68
N ASP A 131 -1.07 -7.12 19.29
CA ASP A 131 0.35 -6.89 19.04
C ASP A 131 1.23 -8.09 19.45
N ASP A 132 0.86 -8.82 20.50
CA ASP A 132 1.56 -10.02 20.97
C ASP A 132 1.41 -11.22 20.02
N GLN A 133 0.26 -11.35 19.35
CA GLN A 133 -0.02 -12.45 18.42
C GLN A 133 0.44 -12.15 16.98
N LEU A 134 0.69 -10.88 16.64
CA LEU A 134 1.02 -10.44 15.29
C LEU A 134 2.22 -11.20 14.67
N PRO A 135 3.36 -11.42 15.36
CA PRO A 135 4.47 -12.18 14.79
C PRO A 135 4.10 -13.63 14.43
N THR A 136 3.20 -14.25 15.18
CA THR A 136 2.72 -15.61 14.93
C THR A 136 1.75 -15.64 13.75
N ALA A 137 0.80 -14.70 13.71
CA ALA A 137 -0.16 -14.58 12.61
C ALA A 137 0.53 -14.31 11.26
N VAL A 138 1.51 -13.40 11.25
CA VAL A 138 2.35 -13.11 10.08
C VAL A 138 3.02 -14.38 9.56
N ARG A 139 3.70 -15.13 10.43
CA ARG A 139 4.39 -16.37 10.04
C ARG A 139 3.43 -17.43 9.50
N ALA A 140 2.28 -17.62 10.14
CA ALA A 140 1.26 -18.55 9.66
C ALA A 140 0.77 -18.17 8.25
N LEU A 141 0.53 -16.89 8.02
CA LEU A 141 0.10 -16.38 6.72
C LEU A 141 1.19 -16.54 5.64
N GLU A 142 2.46 -16.27 5.96
CA GLU A 142 3.56 -16.51 5.02
C GLU A 142 3.69 -17.98 4.63
N VAL A 143 3.56 -18.90 5.59
CA VAL A 143 3.61 -20.36 5.31
C VAL A 143 2.45 -20.78 4.42
N GLN A 144 1.27 -20.19 4.61
CA GLN A 144 0.08 -20.50 3.81
C GLN A 144 0.18 -19.98 2.38
N VAL A 145 0.81 -18.81 2.17
CA VAL A 145 0.67 -18.03 0.92
C VAL A 145 1.96 -17.98 0.11
N VAL A 146 3.12 -17.87 0.75
CA VAL A 146 4.38 -17.54 0.06
C VAL A 146 5.05 -18.78 -0.48
N THR A 147 5.26 -18.80 -1.78
CA THR A 147 6.14 -19.77 -2.41
C THR A 147 7.60 -19.40 -2.15
N LYS A 148 8.48 -20.38 -1.91
CA LYS A 148 9.93 -20.18 -1.71
C LYS A 148 10.67 -19.66 -2.96
N ARG A 149 9.94 -19.18 -3.99
CA ARG A 149 10.50 -18.77 -5.28
C ARG A 149 10.92 -17.29 -5.22
N PRO A 150 11.97 -16.90 -5.97
CA PRO A 150 12.30 -15.50 -6.18
C PRO A 150 11.12 -14.76 -6.83
N ALA A 151 10.87 -13.53 -6.38
CA ALA A 151 9.82 -12.66 -6.92
C ALA A 151 10.42 -11.34 -7.43
N PRO A 152 11.18 -11.36 -8.55
CA PRO A 152 11.91 -10.18 -9.06
C PRO A 152 11.00 -9.04 -9.56
N ASN A 153 9.73 -9.33 -9.85
CA ASN A 153 8.74 -8.37 -10.34
C ASN A 153 7.79 -7.90 -9.23
N ALA A 154 7.97 -8.38 -8.00
CA ALA A 154 7.20 -7.91 -6.85
C ALA A 154 7.51 -6.43 -6.60
N LEU A 155 6.47 -5.60 -6.55
CA LEU A 155 6.57 -4.16 -6.32
C LEU A 155 5.30 -3.70 -5.61
N VAL A 156 5.43 -2.80 -4.63
CA VAL A 156 4.30 -2.06 -4.08
C VAL A 156 4.34 -0.64 -4.61
N VAL A 157 3.27 -0.21 -5.27
CA VAL A 157 3.06 1.20 -5.65
C VAL A 157 2.02 1.82 -4.73
N CYS A 158 2.25 3.06 -4.30
CA CYS A 158 1.33 3.74 -3.40
C CYS A 158 1.04 5.17 -3.85
N ALA A 159 -0.21 5.58 -3.72
CA ALA A 159 -0.64 6.96 -3.90
C ALA A 159 -1.68 7.34 -2.85
N MET A 160 -1.92 8.64 -2.71
CA MET A 160 -2.86 9.21 -1.74
C MET A 160 -3.71 10.32 -2.37
N ASP A 161 -4.85 10.60 -1.77
CA ASP A 161 -5.58 11.85 -2.00
C ASP A 161 -4.96 13.02 -1.19
N SER A 162 -5.62 14.18 -1.19
CA SER A 162 -5.12 15.41 -0.54
C SER A 162 -5.36 15.50 0.97
N ARG A 163 -5.77 14.42 1.65
CA ARG A 163 -5.99 14.43 3.11
C ARG A 163 -4.69 14.68 3.87
N GLU A 164 -4.76 15.51 4.90
CA GLU A 164 -3.60 15.91 5.74
C GLU A 164 -2.82 14.71 6.29
N SER A 165 -3.53 13.63 6.65
CA SER A 165 -2.93 12.40 7.18
C SER A 165 -2.23 11.53 6.13
N GLY A 166 -2.42 11.79 4.83
CA GLY A 166 -1.93 10.98 3.72
C GLY A 166 -0.43 10.67 3.79
N PRO A 167 0.47 11.66 3.91
CA PRO A 167 1.92 11.42 3.95
C PRO A 167 2.34 10.48 5.08
N HIS A 168 1.75 10.64 6.26
CA HIS A 168 2.05 9.77 7.43
C HIS A 168 1.59 8.33 7.18
N LEU A 169 0.38 8.16 6.67
CA LEU A 169 -0.16 6.84 6.33
C LEU A 169 0.64 6.18 5.20
N MET A 170 1.16 6.94 4.23
CA MET A 170 2.02 6.41 3.17
C MET A 170 3.35 5.90 3.71
N ASN A 171 3.93 6.59 4.70
CA ASN A 171 5.11 6.09 5.41
C ASN A 171 4.80 4.81 6.21
N ALA A 172 3.62 4.71 6.82
CA ALA A 172 3.19 3.47 7.47
C ALA A 172 3.09 2.31 6.48
N ALA A 173 2.46 2.51 5.32
CA ALA A 173 2.37 1.51 4.25
C ALA A 173 3.76 1.08 3.76
N LYS A 174 4.67 2.03 3.56
CA LYS A 174 6.06 1.78 3.16
C LYS A 174 6.81 0.93 4.19
N ALA A 175 6.67 1.27 5.48
CA ALA A 175 7.30 0.53 6.57
C ALA A 175 6.77 -0.92 6.63
N GLY A 176 5.47 -1.11 6.45
CA GLY A 176 4.87 -2.44 6.36
C GLY A 176 5.39 -3.26 5.18
N ALA A 177 5.42 -2.67 3.99
CA ALA A 177 5.91 -3.34 2.77
C ALA A 177 7.40 -3.71 2.85
N ALA A 178 8.20 -2.91 3.57
CA ALA A 178 9.63 -3.14 3.76
C ALA A 178 9.92 -4.46 4.49
N LEU A 179 9.02 -4.92 5.39
CA LEU A 179 9.16 -6.21 6.07
C LEU A 179 9.16 -7.40 5.09
N MET A 180 8.53 -7.25 3.93
CA MET A 180 8.53 -8.27 2.89
C MET A 180 9.75 -8.20 1.96
N GLY A 181 10.62 -7.20 2.14
CA GLY A 181 11.77 -6.96 1.27
C GLY A 181 11.39 -6.54 -0.16
N VAL A 182 10.18 -6.00 -0.33
CA VAL A 182 9.64 -5.59 -1.65
C VAL A 182 9.94 -4.12 -1.90
N PRO A 183 10.40 -3.72 -3.11
CA PRO A 183 10.52 -2.32 -3.48
C PRO A 183 9.19 -1.56 -3.28
N PHE A 184 9.29 -0.30 -2.87
CA PHE A 184 8.14 0.57 -2.66
C PHE A 184 8.31 1.85 -3.48
N GLU A 185 7.35 2.13 -4.36
CA GLU A 185 7.32 3.30 -5.22
C GLU A 185 6.15 4.21 -4.83
N SER A 186 6.47 5.44 -4.44
CA SER A 186 5.47 6.46 -4.11
C SER A 186 5.18 7.34 -5.32
N HIS A 187 3.90 7.50 -5.64
CA HIS A 187 3.42 8.44 -6.65
C HIS A 187 2.82 9.72 -6.06
N GLY A 188 2.85 9.88 -4.73
CA GLY A 188 2.28 11.06 -4.07
C GLY A 188 0.79 11.21 -4.33
N LEU A 189 0.38 12.40 -4.79
CA LEU A 189 -1.01 12.74 -5.06
C LEU A 189 -1.47 12.14 -6.39
N LEU A 190 -2.41 11.21 -6.34
CA LEU A 190 -3.15 10.72 -7.50
C LEU A 190 -4.62 10.54 -7.15
N THR A 191 -5.48 10.63 -8.15
CA THR A 191 -6.84 10.09 -8.05
C THR A 191 -6.80 8.57 -7.94
N THR A 192 -7.84 7.98 -7.33
CA THR A 192 -7.96 6.52 -7.29
C THR A 192 -7.85 5.86 -8.67
N PRO A 193 -8.56 6.32 -9.73
CA PRO A 193 -8.45 5.69 -11.04
C PRO A 193 -7.04 5.77 -11.65
N GLN A 194 -6.28 6.85 -11.39
CA GLN A 194 -4.89 6.96 -11.84
C GLN A 194 -4.00 5.90 -11.19
N LEU A 195 -4.13 5.63 -9.89
CA LEU A 195 -3.37 4.53 -9.26
C LEU A 195 -3.73 3.17 -9.86
N HIS A 196 -5.03 2.89 -10.06
CA HIS A 196 -5.47 1.64 -10.69
C HIS A 196 -4.89 1.50 -12.12
N TYR A 197 -4.85 2.59 -12.88
CA TYR A 197 -4.21 2.63 -14.20
C TYR A 197 -2.70 2.32 -14.12
N VAL A 198 -1.97 2.97 -13.20
CA VAL A 198 -0.53 2.75 -13.03
C VAL A 198 -0.22 1.29 -12.67
N VAL A 199 -0.98 0.69 -11.74
CA VAL A 199 -0.84 -0.73 -11.37
C VAL A 199 -1.02 -1.62 -12.60
N ARG A 200 -2.09 -1.40 -13.37
CA ARG A 200 -2.36 -2.18 -14.56
C ARG A 200 -1.25 -2.04 -15.61
N CYS A 201 -0.79 -0.83 -15.89
CA CYS A 201 0.29 -0.58 -16.85
C CYS A 201 1.63 -1.20 -16.43
N LYS A 202 1.96 -1.22 -15.14
CA LYS A 202 3.19 -1.87 -14.65
C LYS A 202 3.17 -3.38 -14.82
N ASN A 203 1.99 -4.00 -14.74
CA ASN A 203 1.82 -5.43 -14.94
C ASN A 203 1.53 -5.84 -16.40
N ASP A 204 1.01 -4.91 -17.20
CA ASP A 204 0.71 -5.07 -18.62
C ASP A 204 1.12 -3.80 -19.39
N PRO A 205 2.37 -3.73 -19.87
CA PRO A 205 2.87 -2.57 -20.62
C PRO A 205 2.07 -2.27 -21.90
N SER A 206 1.33 -3.24 -22.45
CA SER A 206 0.46 -3.01 -23.61
C SER A 206 -0.76 -2.15 -23.27
N PHE A 207 -1.11 -2.05 -21.99
CA PHE A 207 -2.17 -1.16 -21.53
C PHE A 207 -1.73 0.32 -21.62
N GLY A 208 -0.45 0.64 -21.50
CA GLY A 208 0.06 1.99 -21.71
C GLY A 208 1.19 2.38 -20.77
N GLU A 209 1.57 3.65 -20.82
CA GLU A 209 2.68 4.19 -20.04
C GLU A 209 2.33 4.25 -18.53
N PRO A 210 3.08 3.60 -17.62
CA PRO A 210 2.76 3.47 -16.19
C PRO A 210 3.03 4.74 -15.36
N ARG A 211 2.61 5.90 -15.86
CA ARG A 211 2.77 7.21 -15.22
C ARG A 211 1.51 8.05 -15.42
N GLU A 212 1.38 9.10 -14.62
CA GLU A 212 0.27 10.05 -14.71
C GLU A 212 0.11 10.64 -16.12
N ILE A 213 1.22 10.97 -16.79
CA ILE A 213 1.18 11.46 -18.17
C ILE A 213 0.55 10.44 -19.14
N GLY A 214 0.80 9.13 -18.93
CA GLY A 214 0.21 8.06 -19.72
C GLY A 214 -1.31 8.00 -19.58
N TYR A 215 -1.80 8.23 -18.36
CA TYR A 215 -3.24 8.30 -18.08
C TYR A 215 -3.91 9.43 -18.88
N TYR A 216 -3.32 10.62 -18.87
CA TYR A 216 -3.85 11.77 -19.61
C TYR A 216 -3.81 11.57 -21.12
N VAL A 217 -2.69 11.07 -21.65
CA VAL A 217 -2.55 10.76 -23.08
C VAL A 217 -3.63 9.78 -23.51
N ARG A 218 -3.81 8.69 -22.76
CA ARG A 218 -4.80 7.67 -23.10
C ARG A 218 -6.24 8.21 -23.13
N LEU A 219 -6.64 8.99 -22.13
CA LEU A 219 -7.97 9.59 -22.11
C LEU A 219 -8.16 10.58 -23.26
N THR A 220 -7.13 11.39 -23.53
CA THR A 220 -7.17 12.40 -24.59
C THR A 220 -7.28 11.74 -25.97
N ASP A 221 -6.50 10.69 -26.23
CA ASP A 221 -6.52 9.99 -27.50
C ASP A 221 -7.84 9.26 -27.72
N ALA A 222 -8.37 8.57 -26.70
CA ALA A 222 -9.69 7.96 -26.78
C ALA A 222 -10.80 8.99 -27.04
N PHE A 223 -10.73 10.16 -26.41
CA PHE A 223 -11.68 11.24 -26.63
C PHE A 223 -11.57 11.82 -28.05
N LYS A 224 -10.35 12.01 -28.57
CA LYS A 224 -10.14 12.44 -29.97
C LYS A 224 -10.73 11.43 -30.96
N GLU A 225 -10.53 10.13 -30.74
CA GLU A 225 -11.13 9.11 -31.60
C GLU A 225 -12.66 9.13 -31.53
N LEU A 226 -13.24 9.34 -30.34
CA LEU A 226 -14.69 9.53 -30.19
C LEU A 226 -15.19 10.74 -30.99
N LEU A 227 -14.49 11.88 -30.93
CA LEU A 227 -14.90 13.08 -31.66
C LEU A 227 -14.88 12.87 -33.18
N LYS A 228 -13.89 12.13 -33.70
CA LYS A 228 -13.84 11.74 -35.13
C LYS A 228 -15.04 10.89 -35.53
N VAL A 229 -15.41 9.90 -34.70
CA VAL A 229 -16.60 9.05 -34.93
C VAL A 229 -17.88 9.89 -34.92
N CYS A 230 -17.95 10.91 -34.07
CA CYS A 230 -19.08 11.82 -33.99
C CYS A 230 -19.08 12.93 -35.05
N GLN A 231 -18.08 13.00 -35.94
CA GLN A 231 -17.91 14.05 -36.95
C GLN A 231 -17.85 15.47 -36.35
N LEU A 232 -17.34 15.60 -35.13
CA LEU A 232 -17.20 16.89 -34.45
C LEU A 232 -15.83 17.55 -34.69
N VAL A 233 -14.87 16.80 -35.22
CA VAL A 233 -13.53 17.22 -35.66
C VAL A 233 -13.05 16.35 -36.83
#